data_AF-A0A2P9H980-F1
#
_entry.id   AF-A0A2P9H980-F1
#
_cell.length_a   1.000
_cell.length_b   1.000
_cell.length_c   1.000
_cell.angle_alpha   90.00
_cell.angle_beta   90.00
_cell.angle_gamma   90.00
#
_symmetry.space_group_name_H-M   'P 1'
#
loop_
_entity.id
_entity.type
_entity.pdbx_description
1 polymer ?
#
loop_
_entity_poly.entity_id
_entity_poly.type
_entity_poly.pdbx_seq_one_letter_code
_entity_poly.pdbx_strand_id
1 'polypeptide(L)'
;MNKKTTFSPFQSPSLSDDWVDHPLILWISDRKHFFLWGLLGLFVALLFIYRFLSLQTLNAENDFIQAANAFQQIEQNTSSSDIKKTHIQELLAIMARHPELHAKYDGALAQYFIIQNQPSDAKRLAKSTFERVKPDQLNLYVNYAKTSLLISEGSYKEALMQANELQKQLSLIPENVVLSVYNLIRLALLYEQLDQASEAVATWDQLLALNRNKDFLEAELVTTKLFQAGQINLEQFVEGRKNQQKS
;
A
#
# COMPACT_ATOMS: atom_id res chain seq x y z
N MET A 1 -93.01 34.41 -16.43
CA MET A 1 -92.39 33.08 -16.24
C MET A 1 -90.90 33.29 -15.95
N ASN A 2 -90.51 33.36 -14.67
CA ASN A 2 -89.12 33.50 -14.25
C ASN A 2 -88.65 32.16 -13.67
N LYS A 3 -87.71 31.48 -14.33
CA LYS A 3 -87.04 30.29 -13.80
C LYS A 3 -85.88 30.78 -12.90
N LYS A 4 -86.01 30.59 -11.59
CA LYS A 4 -84.92 30.78 -10.62
C LYS A 4 -83.97 29.59 -10.74
N THR A 5 -82.76 29.84 -11.22
CA THR A 5 -81.62 28.92 -11.10
C THR A 5 -81.15 28.88 -9.66
N THR A 6 -81.29 27.73 -9.01
CA THR A 6 -80.77 27.47 -7.66
C THR A 6 -79.34 26.97 -7.77
N PHE A 7 -78.38 27.76 -7.31
CA PHE A 7 -76.99 27.32 -7.12
C PHE A 7 -76.94 26.33 -5.96
N SER A 8 -76.40 25.13 -6.20
CA SER A 8 -76.03 24.20 -5.14
C SER A 8 -74.63 24.57 -4.62
N PRO A 9 -74.36 24.51 -3.29
CA PRO A 9 -73.04 24.80 -2.78
C PRO A 9 -72.07 23.66 -3.16
N PHE A 10 -70.83 24.03 -3.47
CA PHE A 10 -69.72 23.11 -3.65
C PHE A 10 -69.59 22.18 -2.43
N GLN A 11 -69.79 20.88 -2.64
CA GLN A 11 -69.33 19.86 -1.70
C GLN A 11 -67.81 19.78 -1.83
N SER A 12 -67.09 20.23 -0.80
CA SER A 12 -65.68 19.89 -0.62
C SER A 12 -65.57 18.38 -0.36
N PRO A 13 -64.70 17.63 -1.07
CA PRO A 13 -64.46 16.24 -0.74
C PRO A 13 -63.85 16.19 0.67
N SER A 14 -64.61 15.66 1.63
CA SER A 14 -64.14 15.39 2.99
C SER A 14 -63.14 14.25 2.94
N LEU A 15 -61.85 14.61 2.80
CA LEU A 15 -60.71 13.70 2.90
C LEU A 15 -60.53 13.07 4.30
N SER A 16 -61.50 13.25 5.21
CA SER A 16 -61.38 12.89 6.63
C SER A 16 -62.05 11.57 7.02
N ASP A 17 -63.00 11.04 6.25
CA ASP A 17 -63.86 9.95 6.76
C ASP A 17 -63.41 8.56 6.31
N ASP A 18 -62.82 8.42 5.11
CA ASP A 18 -62.42 7.10 4.58
C ASP A 18 -61.18 6.48 5.26
N TRP A 19 -60.34 7.30 5.91
CA TRP A 19 -59.15 6.79 6.61
C TRP A 19 -59.50 6.28 8.01
N VAL A 20 -60.49 6.85 8.67
CA VAL A 20 -60.84 6.51 10.07
C VAL A 20 -61.38 5.08 10.16
N ASP A 21 -62.06 4.61 9.11
CA ASP A 21 -62.64 3.26 9.05
C ASP A 21 -61.70 2.23 8.41
N HIS A 22 -60.46 2.59 8.07
CA HIS A 22 -59.51 1.65 7.49
C HIS A 22 -59.21 0.54 8.51
N PRO A 23 -59.27 -0.76 8.13
CA PRO A 23 -59.15 -1.88 9.07
C PRO A 23 -57.84 -1.87 9.87
N LEU A 24 -56.77 -1.31 9.32
CA LEU A 24 -55.50 -1.09 10.04
C LEU A 24 -55.60 -0.06 11.17
N ILE A 25 -56.34 1.04 10.98
CA ILE A 25 -56.47 2.12 11.96
C ILE A 25 -57.38 1.67 13.11
N LEU A 26 -58.47 0.97 12.80
CA LEU A 26 -59.32 0.34 13.80
C LEU A 26 -58.55 -0.70 14.62
N TRP A 27 -57.73 -1.54 13.97
CA TRP A 27 -56.88 -2.53 14.64
C TRP A 27 -55.79 -1.90 15.53
N ILE A 28 -55.14 -0.82 15.07
CA ILE A 28 -54.14 -0.07 15.85
C ILE A 28 -54.81 0.60 17.07
N SER A 29 -56.03 1.12 16.93
CA SER A 29 -56.74 1.77 18.05
C SER A 29 -57.17 0.78 19.13
N ASP A 30 -57.64 -0.41 18.73
CA ASP A 30 -58.06 -1.49 19.64
C ASP A 30 -56.87 -2.16 20.35
N ARG A 31 -55.72 -2.23 19.67
CA ARG A 31 -54.47 -2.84 20.21
C ARG A 31 -53.33 -1.85 20.41
N LYS A 32 -53.64 -0.61 20.79
CA LYS A 32 -52.66 0.48 21.02
C LYS A 32 -51.46 0.07 21.88
N HIS A 33 -51.67 -0.76 22.90
CA HIS A 33 -50.61 -1.23 23.78
C HIS A 33 -49.62 -2.15 23.06
N PHE A 34 -50.08 -3.06 22.19
CA PHE A 34 -49.20 -3.90 21.39
C PHE A 34 -48.38 -3.09 20.39
N PHE A 35 -48.98 -2.05 19.79
CA PHE A 35 -48.26 -1.15 18.90
C PHE A 35 -47.18 -0.35 19.64
N LEU A 36 -47.49 0.18 20.82
CA LEU A 36 -46.52 0.89 21.68
C LEU A 36 -45.38 -0.03 22.13
N TRP A 37 -45.66 -1.26 22.53
CA TRP A 37 -44.64 -2.25 22.88
C TRP A 37 -43.81 -2.67 21.66
N GLY A 38 -44.42 -2.80 20.48
CA GLY A 38 -43.72 -3.07 19.23
C GLY A 38 -42.76 -1.95 18.84
N LEU A 39 -43.20 -0.68 18.98
CA LEU A 39 -42.38 0.49 18.70
C LEU A 39 -41.23 0.64 19.71
N LEU A 40 -41.50 0.36 21.00
CA LEU A 40 -40.47 0.33 22.03
C LEU A 40 -39.46 -0.79 21.77
N GLY A 41 -39.92 -1.99 21.39
CA GLY A 41 -39.06 -3.12 21.02
C GLY A 41 -38.20 -2.81 19.80
N LEU A 42 -38.77 -2.17 18.77
CA LEU A 42 -38.04 -1.72 17.60
C LEU A 42 -36.97 -0.68 17.97
N PHE A 43 -37.32 0.29 18.82
CA PHE A 43 -36.38 1.30 19.29
C PHE A 43 -35.20 0.68 20.06
N VAL A 44 -35.47 -0.25 20.96
CA VAL A 44 -34.44 -0.99 21.69
C VAL A 44 -33.58 -1.82 20.73
N ALA A 45 -34.18 -2.52 19.76
CA ALA A 45 -33.45 -3.27 18.74
C ALA A 45 -32.53 -2.36 17.90
N LEU A 46 -33.00 -1.18 17.49
CA LEU A 46 -32.20 -0.19 16.78
C LEU A 46 -31.01 0.31 17.63
N LEU A 47 -31.20 0.53 18.93
CA LEU A 47 -30.10 0.89 19.84
C LEU A 47 -29.05 -0.23 19.94
N PHE A 48 -29.48 -1.48 20.00
CA PHE A 48 -28.54 -2.62 20.01
C PHE A 48 -27.77 -2.75 18.69
N ILE A 49 -28.43 -2.59 17.55
CA ILE A 49 -27.79 -2.59 16.23
C ILE A 49 -26.80 -1.44 16.11
N TYR A 50 -27.19 -0.22 16.48
CA TYR A 50 -26.31 0.95 16.47
C TYR A 50 -25.07 0.74 17.36
N ARG A 51 -25.26 0.23 18.58
CA ARG A 51 -24.15 -0.07 19.49
C ARG A 51 -23.22 -1.13 18.91
N PHE A 52 -23.76 -2.18 18.31
CA PHE A 52 -22.97 -3.24 17.70
C PHE A 52 -22.14 -2.73 16.51
N LEU A 53 -22.75 -1.96 15.61
CA LEU A 53 -22.06 -1.34 14.47
C LEU A 53 -21.00 -0.33 14.93
N SER A 54 -21.32 0.52 15.90
CA SER A 54 -20.40 1.55 16.43
C SER A 54 -19.17 0.93 17.12
N LEU A 55 -19.35 -0.16 17.88
CA LEU A 55 -18.23 -0.86 18.50
C LEU A 55 -17.30 -1.50 17.45
N GLN A 56 -17.85 -2.04 16.36
CA GLN A 56 -17.05 -2.58 15.27
C GLN A 56 -16.24 -1.48 14.56
N THR A 57 -16.84 -0.32 14.28
CA THR A 57 -16.12 0.79 13.63
C THR A 57 -15.01 1.36 14.51
N LEU A 58 -15.25 1.49 15.82
CA LEU A 58 -14.22 1.98 16.77
C LEU A 58 -13.05 1.01 16.88
N ASN A 59 -13.31 -0.31 16.90
CA ASN A 59 -12.26 -1.31 16.95
C ASN A 59 -11.44 -1.32 15.66
N ALA A 60 -12.09 -1.17 14.50
CA ALA A 60 -11.41 -1.07 13.22
C ALA A 60 -10.50 0.17 13.17
N GLU A 61 -11.02 1.36 13.53
CA GLU A 61 -10.23 2.59 13.56
C GLU A 61 -9.00 2.49 14.48
N ASN A 62 -9.18 1.92 15.67
CA ASN A 62 -8.09 1.67 16.60
C ASN A 62 -7.04 0.71 16.00
N ASP A 63 -7.46 -0.37 15.33
CA ASP A 63 -6.55 -1.29 14.63
C ASP A 63 -5.74 -0.56 13.53
N PHE A 64 -6.35 0.34 12.74
CA PHE A 64 -5.62 1.13 11.73
C PHE A 64 -4.58 2.07 12.35
N ILE A 65 -4.91 2.72 13.47
CA ILE A 65 -3.99 3.59 14.20
C ILE A 65 -2.83 2.76 14.78
N GLN A 66 -3.13 1.61 15.39
CA GLN A 66 -2.13 0.69 15.91
C GLN A 66 -1.20 0.18 14.81
N ALA A 67 -1.72 -0.19 13.63
CA ALA A 67 -0.91 -0.61 12.50
C ALA A 67 0.06 0.49 12.05
N ALA A 68 -0.41 1.75 12.00
CA ALA A 68 0.43 2.89 11.65
C ALA A 68 1.56 3.11 12.69
N ASN A 69 1.22 3.05 13.98
CA ASN A 69 2.18 3.20 15.06
C ASN A 69 3.22 2.07 15.07
N ALA A 70 2.78 0.82 14.96
CA ALA A 70 3.65 -0.34 14.90
C ALA A 70 4.61 -0.25 13.71
N PHE A 71 4.12 0.14 12.54
CA PHE A 71 4.96 0.34 11.36
C PHE A 71 6.00 1.45 11.57
N GLN A 72 5.61 2.59 12.14
CA GLN A 72 6.54 3.68 12.47
C GLN A 72 7.66 3.22 13.42
N GLN A 73 7.35 2.35 14.39
CA GLN A 73 8.35 1.81 15.31
C GLN A 73 9.31 0.81 14.64
N ILE A 74 8.88 0.10 13.59
CA ILE A 74 9.73 -0.78 12.79
C ILE A 74 10.78 0.04 12.02
N GLU A 75 10.34 1.14 11.41
CA GLU A 75 11.20 2.04 10.62
C GLU A 75 12.23 2.79 11.47
N GLN A 76 11.92 3.08 12.73
CA GLN A 76 12.85 3.74 13.64
C GLN A 76 14.06 2.82 13.93
N ASN A 77 15.25 3.24 13.52
CA ASN A 77 16.51 2.50 13.72
C ASN A 77 17.01 2.49 15.18
N THR A 78 16.28 3.12 16.10
CA THR A 78 16.64 3.26 17.52
C THR A 78 16.13 2.12 18.41
N SER A 79 15.17 1.33 17.94
CA SER A 79 14.56 0.25 18.73
C SER A 79 15.41 -1.02 18.71
N SER A 80 15.51 -1.70 19.87
CA SER A 80 16.19 -2.99 19.96
C SER A 80 15.53 -4.05 19.07
N SER A 81 16.30 -5.08 18.66
CA SER A 81 15.82 -6.13 17.75
C SER A 81 14.53 -6.81 18.23
N ASP A 82 14.40 -7.05 19.53
CA ASP A 82 13.24 -7.74 20.11
C ASP A 82 11.98 -6.86 20.12
N ILE A 83 12.13 -5.55 20.35
CA ILE A 83 11.03 -4.59 20.25
C ILE A 83 10.52 -4.53 18.80
N LYS A 84 11.43 -4.49 17.82
CA LYS A 84 11.06 -4.51 16.40
C LYS A 84 10.30 -5.77 16.01
N LYS A 85 10.74 -6.94 16.46
CA LYS A 85 10.02 -8.21 16.22
C LYS A 85 8.60 -8.18 16.78
N THR A 86 8.42 -7.59 17.96
CA THR A 86 7.09 -7.46 18.59
C THR A 86 6.16 -6.60 17.74
N HIS A 87 6.62 -5.44 17.27
CA HIS A 87 5.81 -4.57 16.40
C HIS A 87 5.52 -5.20 15.02
N ILE A 88 6.44 -6.02 14.49
CA ILE A 88 6.18 -6.80 13.27
C ILE A 88 5.06 -7.80 13.48
N GLN A 89 5.08 -8.55 14.60
CA GLN A 89 4.04 -9.51 14.92
C GLN A 89 2.69 -8.83 15.14
N GLU A 90 2.67 -7.70 15.84
CA GLU A 90 1.49 -6.86 16.04
C GLU A 90 0.90 -6.41 14.70
N LEU A 91 1.73 -5.85 13.82
CA LEU A 91 1.31 -5.41 12.50
C LEU A 91 0.76 -6.57 11.65
N LEU A 92 1.44 -7.71 11.62
CA LEU A 92 0.97 -8.90 10.89
C LEU A 92 -0.37 -9.42 11.43
N ALA A 93 -0.57 -9.38 12.75
CA ALA A 93 -1.83 -9.78 13.37
C ALA A 93 -2.98 -8.83 13.00
N ILE A 94 -2.71 -7.52 12.91
CA ILE A 94 -3.69 -6.52 12.45
C ILE A 94 -4.00 -6.73 10.97
N MET A 95 -2.99 -6.94 10.13
CA MET A 95 -3.15 -7.21 8.69
C MET A 95 -3.97 -8.49 8.42
N ALA A 96 -3.85 -9.51 9.28
CA ALA A 96 -4.67 -10.71 9.18
C ALA A 96 -6.17 -10.44 9.45
N ARG A 97 -6.50 -9.42 10.25
CA ARG A 97 -7.89 -8.98 10.50
C ARG A 97 -8.41 -8.00 9.44
N HIS A 98 -7.51 -7.19 8.87
CA HIS A 98 -7.81 -6.16 7.87
C HIS A 98 -6.98 -6.40 6.60
N PRO A 99 -7.41 -7.31 5.71
CA PRO A 99 -6.63 -7.68 4.53
C PRO A 99 -6.32 -6.53 3.56
N GLU A 100 -7.10 -5.46 3.59
CA GLU A 100 -6.84 -4.22 2.85
C GLU A 100 -5.49 -3.57 3.21
N LEU A 101 -4.97 -3.81 4.42
CA LEU A 101 -3.69 -3.28 4.87
C LEU A 101 -2.49 -3.92 4.16
N HIS A 102 -2.67 -5.10 3.57
CA HIS A 102 -1.65 -5.72 2.72
C HIS A 102 -1.22 -4.81 1.56
N ALA A 103 -2.15 -4.01 1.02
CA ALA A 103 -1.85 -3.03 -0.04
C ALA A 103 -0.79 -2.02 0.39
N LYS A 104 -0.78 -1.63 1.66
CA LYS A 104 0.07 -0.58 2.22
C LYS A 104 1.39 -1.12 2.75
N TYR A 105 1.40 -2.27 3.41
CA TYR A 105 2.55 -2.70 4.21
C TYR A 105 3.35 -3.87 3.63
N ASP A 106 2.79 -4.70 2.74
CA ASP A 106 3.48 -5.89 2.22
C ASP A 106 4.85 -5.57 1.60
N GLY A 107 4.91 -4.53 0.76
CA GLY A 107 6.15 -4.16 0.06
C GLY A 107 7.25 -3.69 1.01
N ALA A 108 6.91 -2.84 1.98
CA ALA A 108 7.87 -2.33 2.95
C ALA A 108 8.34 -3.44 3.92
N LEU A 109 7.44 -4.31 4.37
CA LEU A 109 7.79 -5.46 5.18
C LEU A 109 8.66 -6.45 4.39
N ALA A 110 8.36 -6.69 3.11
CA ALA A 110 9.21 -7.52 2.25
C ALA A 110 10.63 -6.94 2.14
N GLN A 111 10.76 -5.63 1.93
CA GLN A 111 12.06 -4.96 1.92
C GLN A 111 12.80 -5.09 3.27
N TYR A 112 12.07 -4.92 4.38
CA TYR A 112 12.64 -5.14 5.71
C TYR A 112 13.19 -6.57 5.86
N PHE A 113 12.43 -7.59 5.48
CA PHE A 113 12.88 -8.98 5.57
C PHE A 113 14.06 -9.30 4.65
N ILE A 114 14.16 -8.64 3.49
CA ILE A 114 15.36 -8.72 2.64
C ILE A 114 16.58 -8.16 3.38
N ILE A 115 16.46 -6.99 4.02
CA ILE A 115 17.56 -6.36 4.78
C ILE A 115 17.98 -7.24 5.97
N GLN A 116 17.04 -7.92 6.62
CA GLN A 116 17.32 -8.82 7.74
C GLN A 116 17.79 -10.22 7.31
N ASN A 117 18.03 -10.46 6.01
CA ASN A 117 18.43 -11.75 5.48
C ASN A 117 17.42 -12.88 5.78
N GLN A 118 16.12 -12.57 5.69
CA GLN A 118 15.00 -13.49 5.89
C GLN A 118 14.19 -13.66 4.57
N PRO A 119 14.75 -14.31 3.54
CA PRO A 119 14.17 -14.33 2.20
C PRO A 119 12.82 -15.06 2.11
N SER A 120 12.54 -16.03 2.98
CA SER A 120 11.26 -16.77 2.98
C SER A 120 10.07 -15.88 3.34
N ASP A 121 10.22 -15.03 4.35
CA ASP A 121 9.17 -14.08 4.76
C ASP A 121 9.02 -12.95 3.74
N ALA A 122 10.14 -12.48 3.18
CA ALA A 122 10.13 -11.52 2.09
C ALA A 122 9.36 -12.05 0.87
N LYS A 123 9.61 -13.30 0.45
CA LYS A 123 8.93 -13.93 -0.70
C LYS A 123 7.42 -13.98 -0.52
N ARG A 124 6.95 -14.36 0.66
CA ARG A 124 5.52 -14.46 0.96
C ARG A 124 4.80 -13.12 0.75
N LEU A 125 5.39 -12.04 1.26
CA LEU A 125 4.84 -10.68 1.18
C LEU A 125 5.05 -10.00 -0.18
N ALA A 126 6.17 -10.30 -0.85
CA ALA A 126 6.45 -9.80 -2.19
C ALA A 126 5.48 -10.40 -3.22
N LYS A 127 5.12 -11.69 -3.08
CA LYS A 127 4.20 -12.37 -4.01
C LYS A 127 2.82 -11.72 -4.04
N SER A 128 2.22 -11.44 -2.89
CA SER A 128 0.92 -10.75 -2.82
C SER A 128 1.00 -9.36 -3.47
N THR A 129 2.13 -8.66 -3.29
CA THR A 129 2.36 -7.37 -3.93
C THR A 129 2.43 -7.49 -5.45
N PHE A 130 3.18 -8.47 -5.97
CA PHE A 130 3.32 -8.68 -7.42
C PHE A 130 2.02 -9.08 -8.11
N GLU A 131 1.14 -9.82 -7.44
CA GLU A 131 -0.16 -10.23 -7.98
C GLU A 131 -1.15 -9.05 -8.08
N ARG A 132 -1.04 -8.04 -7.20
CA ARG A 132 -1.93 -6.87 -7.19
C ARG A 132 -1.51 -5.77 -8.17
N VAL A 133 -0.21 -5.61 -8.41
CA VAL A 133 0.30 -4.51 -9.25
C VAL A 133 0.03 -4.83 -10.72
N LYS A 134 -0.77 -4.00 -11.38
CA LYS A 134 -1.03 -4.13 -12.82
C LYS A 134 0.28 -3.92 -13.60
N PRO A 135 0.66 -4.85 -14.50
CA PRO A 135 1.97 -4.84 -15.16
C PRO A 135 2.17 -3.64 -16.09
N ASP A 136 1.11 -3.07 -16.66
CA ASP A 136 1.23 -2.18 -17.83
C ASP A 136 1.95 -0.84 -17.57
N GLN A 137 2.06 -0.38 -16.32
CA GLN A 137 2.76 0.86 -15.96
C GLN A 137 3.95 0.69 -15.01
N LEU A 138 4.00 -0.42 -14.27
CA LEU A 138 4.98 -0.64 -13.20
C LEU A 138 5.91 -1.82 -13.46
N ASN A 139 5.88 -2.41 -14.67
CA ASN A 139 6.65 -3.62 -14.98
C ASN A 139 8.15 -3.47 -14.67
N LEU A 140 8.74 -2.31 -14.95
CA LEU A 140 10.17 -2.06 -14.69
C LEU A 140 10.50 -2.15 -13.19
N TYR A 141 9.65 -1.56 -12.35
CA TYR A 141 9.80 -1.61 -10.88
C TYR A 141 9.50 -3.00 -10.33
N VAL A 142 8.51 -3.70 -10.90
CA VAL A 142 8.21 -5.10 -10.54
C VAL A 142 9.40 -6.01 -10.89
N ASN A 143 10.00 -5.84 -12.07
CA ASN A 143 11.18 -6.59 -12.48
C ASN A 143 12.37 -6.28 -11.57
N TYR A 144 12.55 -5.01 -11.20
CA TYR A 144 13.57 -4.62 -10.23
C TYR A 144 13.33 -5.29 -8.87
N ALA A 145 12.11 -5.31 -8.36
CA ALA A 145 11.78 -5.92 -7.07
C ALA A 145 11.92 -7.45 -7.08
N LYS A 146 11.49 -8.13 -8.15
CA LYS A 146 11.70 -9.57 -8.36
C LYS A 146 13.18 -9.92 -8.36
N THR A 147 14.00 -9.09 -8.99
CA THR A 147 15.46 -9.26 -8.99
C THR A 147 16.04 -9.11 -7.57
N SER A 148 15.58 -8.15 -6.77
CA SER A 148 16.00 -8.04 -5.35
C SER A 148 15.67 -9.32 -4.56
N LEU A 149 14.52 -9.92 -4.81
CA LEU A 149 14.13 -11.17 -4.16
C LEU A 149 15.10 -12.31 -4.54
N LEU A 150 15.43 -12.46 -5.82
CA LEU A 150 16.42 -13.45 -6.28
C LEU A 150 17.79 -13.25 -5.62
N ILE A 151 18.24 -12.01 -5.44
CA ILE A 151 19.49 -11.69 -4.73
C ILE A 151 19.42 -12.18 -3.28
N SER A 152 18.30 -11.92 -2.59
CA SER A 152 18.10 -12.36 -1.21
C SER A 152 18.01 -13.89 -1.08
N GLU A 153 17.58 -14.58 -2.13
CA GLU A 153 17.55 -16.05 -2.21
C GLU A 153 18.91 -16.66 -2.60
N GLY A 154 19.93 -15.84 -2.88
CA GLY A 154 21.25 -16.30 -3.31
C GLY A 154 21.34 -16.70 -4.79
N SER A 155 20.27 -16.50 -5.57
CA SER A 155 20.20 -16.81 -7.00
C SER A 155 20.90 -15.75 -7.86
N TYR A 156 22.19 -15.51 -7.60
CA TYR A 156 22.93 -14.37 -8.18
C TYR A 156 23.02 -14.40 -9.71
N LYS A 157 23.17 -15.59 -10.32
CA LYS A 157 23.24 -15.72 -11.80
C LYS A 157 21.92 -15.34 -12.47
N GLU A 158 20.79 -15.78 -11.91
CA GLU A 158 19.47 -15.45 -12.40
C GLU A 158 19.16 -13.96 -12.18
N ALA A 159 19.53 -13.43 -11.01
CA ALA A 159 19.42 -12.02 -10.70
C ALA A 159 20.23 -11.15 -11.68
N LEU A 160 21.45 -11.58 -12.03
CA LEU A 160 22.29 -10.86 -13.00
C LEU A 160 21.65 -10.85 -14.40
N MET A 161 21.08 -11.98 -14.84
CA MET A 161 20.36 -12.05 -16.11
C MET A 161 19.17 -11.09 -16.14
N GLN A 162 18.35 -11.07 -15.09
CA GLN A 162 17.19 -10.16 -15.00
C GLN A 162 17.60 -8.69 -14.89
N ALA A 163 18.66 -8.38 -14.13
CA ALA A 163 19.18 -7.02 -14.01
C ALA A 163 19.70 -6.49 -15.35
N ASN A 164 20.37 -7.32 -16.15
CA ASN A 164 20.84 -6.95 -17.49
C ASN A 164 19.67 -6.71 -18.44
N GLU A 165 18.64 -7.55 -18.39
CA GLU A 165 17.44 -7.35 -19.22
C GLU A 165 16.71 -6.06 -18.86
N LEU A 166 16.55 -5.77 -17.56
CA LEU A 166 16.00 -4.51 -17.09
C LEU A 166 16.85 -3.32 -17.55
N GLN A 167 18.18 -3.43 -17.55
CA GLN A 167 19.06 -2.35 -18.02
C GLN A 167 18.84 -2.02 -19.50
N LYS A 168 18.64 -3.04 -20.34
CA LYS A 168 18.32 -2.85 -21.78
C LYS A 168 17.00 -2.09 -21.95
N GLN A 169 15.99 -2.44 -21.16
CA GLN A 169 14.68 -1.77 -21.20
C GLN A 169 14.78 -0.31 -20.72
N LEU A 170 15.52 -0.06 -19.65
CA LEU A 170 15.75 1.30 -19.13
C LEU A 170 16.55 2.18 -20.10
N SER A 171 17.46 1.61 -20.88
CA SER A 171 18.20 2.35 -21.91
C SER A 171 17.30 2.91 -23.02
N LEU A 172 16.10 2.35 -23.20
CA LEU A 172 15.09 2.84 -24.15
C LEU A 172 14.18 3.92 -23.56
N ILE A 173 14.22 4.12 -22.24
CA ILE A 173 13.36 5.04 -21.48
C ILE A 173 14.27 5.92 -20.60
N PRO A 174 15.01 6.86 -21.21
CA PRO A 174 16.05 7.64 -20.52
C PRO A 174 15.51 8.54 -19.39
N GLU A 175 14.20 8.78 -19.35
CA GLU A 175 13.52 9.53 -18.29
C GLU A 175 13.53 8.80 -16.94
N ASN A 176 13.73 7.48 -16.90
CA ASN A 176 13.73 6.72 -15.65
C ASN A 176 15.14 6.63 -15.02
N VAL A 177 15.70 7.80 -14.74
CA VAL A 177 17.07 7.99 -14.26
C VAL A 177 17.30 7.31 -12.91
N VAL A 178 16.36 7.47 -11.98
CA VAL A 178 16.45 6.91 -10.63
C VAL A 178 16.58 5.39 -10.68
N LEU A 179 15.67 4.71 -11.38
CA LEU A 179 15.69 3.25 -11.48
C LEU A 179 16.95 2.76 -12.22
N SER A 180 17.43 3.53 -13.21
CA SER A 180 18.69 3.24 -13.91
C SER A 180 19.88 3.29 -12.97
N VAL A 181 19.99 4.30 -12.10
CA VAL A 181 21.05 4.37 -11.09
C VAL A 181 21.01 3.17 -10.15
N TYR A 182 19.83 2.86 -9.60
CA TYR A 182 19.66 1.71 -8.72
C TYR A 182 20.05 0.39 -9.40
N ASN A 183 19.65 0.20 -10.66
CA ASN A 183 19.94 -1.04 -11.39
C ASN A 183 21.42 -1.16 -11.77
N LEU A 184 22.09 -0.06 -12.12
CA LEU A 184 23.54 -0.05 -12.38
C LEU A 184 24.36 -0.40 -11.13
N ILE A 185 24.00 0.18 -9.97
CA ILE A 185 24.64 -0.18 -8.69
C ILE A 185 24.47 -1.69 -8.44
N ARG A 186 23.25 -2.22 -8.59
CA ARG A 186 22.99 -3.65 -8.44
C ARG A 186 23.84 -4.49 -9.40
N LEU A 187 23.88 -4.13 -10.68
CA LEU A 187 24.64 -4.86 -11.70
C LEU A 187 26.11 -4.94 -11.32
N ALA A 188 26.71 -3.82 -10.93
CA ALA A 188 28.10 -3.78 -10.54
C ALA A 188 28.38 -4.68 -9.32
N LEU A 189 27.52 -4.63 -8.30
CA LEU A 189 27.63 -5.50 -7.12
C LEU A 189 27.40 -6.98 -7.44
N LEU A 190 26.50 -7.31 -8.37
CA LEU A 190 26.27 -8.69 -8.82
C LEU A 190 27.47 -9.23 -9.62
N TYR A 191 28.07 -8.41 -10.48
CA TYR A 191 29.29 -8.78 -11.18
C TYR A 191 30.43 -9.06 -10.20
N GLU A 192 30.60 -8.22 -9.17
CA GLU A 192 31.58 -8.45 -8.11
C GLU A 192 31.30 -9.74 -7.33
N GLN A 193 30.05 -9.99 -6.97
CA GLN A 193 29.62 -11.21 -6.26
C GLN A 193 29.87 -12.50 -7.06
N LEU A 194 29.98 -12.38 -8.39
CA LEU A 194 30.22 -13.49 -9.32
C LEU A 194 31.66 -13.51 -9.85
N ASP A 195 32.58 -12.76 -9.23
CA ASP A 195 33.99 -12.64 -9.61
C ASP A 195 34.23 -12.12 -11.05
N GLN A 196 33.30 -11.34 -11.58
CA GLN A 196 33.34 -10.71 -12.92
C GLN A 196 33.84 -9.26 -12.83
N ALA A 197 35.09 -9.10 -12.42
CA ALA A 197 35.66 -7.79 -12.08
C ALA A 197 35.67 -6.79 -13.25
N SER A 198 35.92 -7.25 -14.48
CA SER A 198 35.97 -6.37 -15.66
C SER A 198 34.60 -5.74 -15.94
N GLU A 199 33.54 -6.53 -15.86
CA GLU A 199 32.16 -6.11 -16.06
C GLU A 199 31.68 -5.20 -14.94
N ALA A 200 32.12 -5.46 -13.70
CA ALA A 200 31.87 -4.56 -12.56
C ALA A 200 32.47 -3.18 -12.80
N VAL A 201 33.75 -3.10 -13.18
CA VAL A 201 34.42 -1.81 -13.49
C VAL A 201 33.70 -1.06 -14.60
N ALA A 202 33.36 -1.75 -15.71
CA ALA A 202 32.64 -1.14 -16.82
C ALA A 202 31.26 -0.60 -16.40
N THR A 203 30.55 -1.32 -15.53
CA THR A 203 29.25 -0.89 -15.01
C THR A 203 29.41 0.34 -14.10
N TRP A 204 30.45 0.36 -13.25
CA TRP A 204 30.79 1.52 -12.44
C TRP A 204 31.14 2.75 -13.27
N ASP A 205 31.85 2.59 -14.39
CA ASP A 205 32.11 3.67 -15.36
C ASP A 205 30.82 4.22 -15.98
N GLN A 206 29.89 3.34 -16.37
CA GLN A 206 28.58 3.76 -16.90
C GLN A 206 27.79 4.60 -15.89
N LEU A 207 27.79 4.19 -14.62
CA LEU A 207 27.13 4.93 -13.55
C LEU A 207 27.72 6.34 -13.36
N LEU A 208 29.05 6.46 -13.35
CA LEU A 208 29.72 7.76 -13.24
C LEU A 208 29.47 8.65 -14.47
N ALA A 209 29.42 8.07 -15.67
CA ALA A 209 29.11 8.82 -16.88
C ALA A 209 27.67 9.38 -16.85
N LEU A 210 26.72 8.59 -16.35
CA LEU A 210 25.32 9.02 -16.17
C LEU A 210 25.20 10.17 -15.15
N ASN A 211 26.01 10.16 -14.08
CA ASN A 211 26.08 11.24 -13.09
C ASN A 211 26.60 12.57 -13.68
N ARG A 212 27.55 12.50 -14.61
CA ARG A 212 28.22 13.68 -15.19
C ARG A 212 27.40 14.34 -16.30
N ASN A 213 26.34 13.69 -16.76
CA ASN A 213 25.47 14.23 -17.78
C ASN A 213 24.52 15.28 -17.15
N LYS A 214 24.81 16.56 -17.44
CA LYS A 214 24.11 17.73 -16.89
C LYS A 214 22.62 17.81 -17.25
N ASP A 215 22.20 17.05 -18.26
CA ASP A 215 20.79 16.98 -18.66
C ASP A 215 19.95 16.21 -17.63
N PHE A 216 20.59 15.46 -16.72
CA PHE A 216 19.93 14.65 -15.70
C PHE A 216 20.25 15.15 -14.28
N LEU A 217 19.70 16.31 -13.92
CA LEU A 217 19.75 16.83 -12.54
C LEU A 217 19.28 15.79 -11.50
N GLU A 218 18.36 14.90 -11.87
CA GLU A 218 17.91 13.79 -11.03
C GLU A 218 18.99 12.73 -10.77
N ALA A 219 19.89 12.48 -11.74
CA ALA A 219 21.01 11.56 -11.55
C ALA A 219 21.95 12.07 -10.46
N GLU A 220 22.32 13.35 -10.55
CA GLU A 220 23.17 14.02 -9.55
C GLU A 220 22.53 13.99 -8.16
N LEU A 221 21.23 14.29 -8.06
CA LEU A 221 20.50 14.21 -6.79
C LEU A 221 20.54 12.80 -6.19
N VAL A 222 20.39 11.75 -6.99
CA VAL A 222 20.40 10.37 -6.50
C VAL A 222 21.81 9.97 -6.05
N THR A 223 22.82 10.14 -6.89
CA THR A 223 24.20 9.67 -6.63
C THR A 223 24.90 10.46 -5.52
N THR A 224 24.62 11.77 -5.39
CA THR A 224 25.31 12.65 -4.43
C THR A 224 24.53 12.85 -3.13
N LYS A 225 23.20 12.87 -3.16
CA LYS A 225 22.38 13.14 -1.96
C LYS A 225 21.69 11.91 -1.39
N LEU A 226 21.22 10.97 -2.22
CA LEU A 226 20.56 9.75 -1.71
C LEU A 226 21.57 8.67 -1.32
N PHE A 227 22.69 8.56 -2.04
CA PHE A 227 23.76 7.62 -1.75
C PHE A 227 24.95 8.29 -1.04
N GLN A 228 24.68 8.87 0.13
CA GLN A 228 25.69 9.42 1.02
C GLN A 228 25.68 8.70 2.37
N ALA A 229 26.82 8.13 2.76
CA ALA A 229 27.02 7.53 4.07
C ALA A 229 28.07 8.35 4.84
N GLY A 230 27.61 9.18 5.78
CA GLY A 230 28.48 10.12 6.48
C GLY A 230 29.08 11.15 5.52
N GLN A 231 30.41 11.13 5.35
CA GLN A 231 31.14 12.03 4.45
C GLN A 231 31.45 11.41 3.08
N ILE A 232 31.16 10.12 2.88
CA ILE A 232 31.46 9.41 1.63
C ILE A 232 30.20 9.39 0.76
N ASN A 233 30.33 9.91 -0.46
CA ASN A 233 29.29 9.79 -1.49
C ASN A 233 29.59 8.61 -2.44
N LEU A 234 28.62 8.29 -3.30
CA LEU A 234 28.73 7.16 -4.22
C LEU A 234 29.91 7.29 -5.21
N GLU A 235 30.21 8.49 -5.70
CA GLU A 235 31.33 8.70 -6.62
C GLU A 235 32.68 8.37 -5.94
N GLN A 236 32.88 8.87 -4.73
CA GLN A 236 34.06 8.58 -3.91
C GLN A 236 34.17 7.08 -3.57
N PHE A 237 33.04 6.43 -3.27
CA PHE A 237 33.01 4.98 -3.04
C PHE A 237 33.45 4.20 -4.28
N VAL A 238 32.92 4.56 -5.45
CA VAL A 238 33.24 3.91 -6.72
C VAL A 238 34.71 4.10 -7.10
N GLU A 239 35.26 5.29 -6.92
CA GLU A 239 36.68 5.58 -7.15
C GLU A 239 37.58 4.75 -6.23
N GLY A 240 37.24 4.65 -4.94
CA GLY A 240 37.97 3.82 -3.98
C GLY A 240 38.00 2.33 -4.36
N ARG A 241 36.86 1.79 -4.79
CA ARG A 241 36.73 0.39 -5.25
C ARG A 241 37.61 0.08 -6.47
N LYS A 242 37.63 0.98 -7.46
CA LYS A 242 38.46 0.80 -8.67
C LYS A 242 39.95 0.73 -8.36
N ASN A 243 40.42 1.47 -7.37
CA ASN A 243 41.82 1.44 -6.97
C ASN A 243 42.19 0.12 -6.28
N GLN A 244 41.25 -0.51 -5.56
CA GLN A 244 41.45 -1.82 -4.94
C GLN A 244 41.46 -2.97 -5.96
N GLN A 245 40.68 -2.88 -7.04
CA GLN A 245 40.63 -3.90 -8.09
C GLN A 245 41.82 -3.84 -9.07
N LYS A 246 42.63 -2.78 -9.00
CA LYS A 246 43.85 -2.61 -9.81
C LYS A 246 45.14 -3.03 -9.09
N SER A 247 45.08 -3.25 -7.77
CA SER A 247 46.19 -3.78 -6.96
C SER A 247 46.11 -5.30 -6.86
#